data_AF-A0A1V1PCK3-F1
#
_entry.id   AF-A0A1V1PCK3-F1
#
_cell.length_a   1.000
_cell.length_b   1.000
_cell.length_c   1.000
_cell.angle_alpha   90.00
_cell.angle_beta   90.00
_cell.angle_gamma   90.00
#
_symmetry.space_group_name_H-M   'P 1'
#
loop_
_entity.id
_entity.type
_entity.pdbx_description
1 polymer ?
#
loop_
_entity_poly.entity_id
_entity_poly.type
_entity_poly.pdbx_seq_one_letter_code
_entity_poly.pdbx_strand_id
1 'polypeptide(L)'
;MIKGFTAVYLREMLLLKRRLIKLIPSWSVSPLLYLIAFGYAMGREITIDGHTYMEFLIPGLVAMSSMTQAFAIATEINVARFYWHIFEEFQAAPISNFSYVSGEVLAGITRAFFSIFGYYSFRCIVWRYFVI
;
A
#
# COMPACT_ATOMS: atom_id res chain seq x y z
N MET A 1 -22.58 19.72 -6.13
CA MET A 1 -21.64 19.26 -5.09
C MET A 1 -21.27 17.78 -5.27
N ILE A 2 -22.23 16.84 -5.23
CA ILE A 2 -21.97 15.39 -5.31
C ILE A 2 -21.29 14.95 -6.63
N LYS A 3 -21.63 15.57 -7.76
CA LYS A 3 -21.04 15.24 -9.08
C LYS A 3 -19.54 15.54 -9.20
N GLY A 4 -19.04 16.56 -8.49
CA GLY A 4 -17.61 16.91 -8.50
C GLY A 4 -16.78 15.92 -7.69
N PHE A 5 -17.31 15.50 -6.54
CA PHE A 5 -16.72 14.48 -5.69
C PHE A 5 -16.56 13.13 -6.43
N THR A 6 -17.62 12.65 -7.09
CA THR A 6 -17.57 11.38 -7.82
C THR A 6 -16.64 11.41 -9.03
N ALA A 7 -16.52 12.55 -9.73
CA ALA A 7 -15.61 12.68 -10.88
C ALA A 7 -14.13 12.57 -10.46
N VAL A 8 -13.74 13.22 -9.35
CA VAL A 8 -12.40 13.13 -8.79
C VAL A 8 -12.11 11.69 -8.35
N TYR A 9 -13.05 11.09 -7.61
CA TYR A 9 -12.91 9.71 -7.14
C TYR A 9 -12.75 8.70 -8.28
N LEU A 10 -13.52 8.84 -9.37
CA LEU A 10 -13.45 7.92 -10.51
C LEU A 10 -12.11 8.02 -11.25
N ARG A 11 -11.58 9.24 -11.44
CA ARG A 11 -10.26 9.47 -12.05
C ARG A 11 -9.17 8.75 -11.24
N GLU A 12 -9.23 8.91 -9.92
CA GLU A 12 -8.27 8.35 -8.99
C GLU A 12 -8.36 6.80 -8.94
N MET A 13 -9.56 6.23 -9.06
CA MET A 13 -9.79 4.79 -9.19
C MET A 13 -9.26 4.20 -10.50
N LEU A 14 -9.38 4.92 -11.62
CA LEU A 14 -8.85 4.45 -12.92
C LEU A 14 -7.32 4.43 -12.92
N LEU A 15 -6.68 5.43 -12.31
CA LEU A 15 -5.23 5.47 -12.11
C LEU A 15 -4.76 4.34 -11.19
N LEU A 16 -5.51 4.07 -10.12
CA LEU A 16 -5.26 2.96 -9.20
C LEU A 16 -5.28 1.62 -9.96
N LYS A 17 -6.33 1.35 -10.74
CA LYS A 17 -6.50 0.08 -11.46
C LYS A 17 -5.30 -0.26 -12.35
N ARG A 18 -4.71 0.74 -13.03
CA ARG A 18 -3.52 0.53 -13.86
C ARG A 18 -2.23 0.32 -13.05
N ARG A 19 -2.09 0.98 -11.89
CA ARG A 19 -0.90 0.85 -11.04
C ARG A 19 -0.90 -0.41 -10.17
N LEU A 20 -2.08 -0.89 -9.74
CA LEU A 20 -2.19 -2.04 -8.83
C LEU A 20 -1.42 -3.27 -9.33
N ILE A 21 -1.51 -3.59 -10.62
CA ILE A 21 -0.86 -4.77 -11.21
C ILE A 21 0.68 -4.68 -11.11
N LYS A 22 1.25 -3.47 -11.14
CA LYS A 22 2.70 -3.25 -11.04
C LYS A 22 3.18 -3.08 -9.59
N LEU A 23 2.33 -2.52 -8.72
CA LEU A 23 2.70 -2.22 -7.35
C LEU A 23 2.67 -3.47 -6.45
N ILE A 24 1.71 -4.39 -6.66
CA ILE A 24 1.58 -5.62 -5.85
C ILE A 24 2.87 -6.47 -5.88
N PRO A 25 3.49 -6.78 -7.05
CA PRO A 25 4.75 -7.51 -7.07
C PRO A 25 5.89 -6.70 -6.43
N SER A 26 5.99 -5.41 -6.76
CA SER A 26 7.09 -4.56 -6.27
C SER A 26 7.14 -4.45 -4.75
N TRP A 27 5.98 -4.40 -4.08
CA TRP A 27 5.89 -4.33 -2.62
C TRP A 27 6.04 -5.68 -1.94
N SER A 28 5.77 -6.77 -2.64
CA SER A 28 5.81 -8.12 -2.07
C SER A 28 7.21 -8.74 -2.14
N VAL A 29 8.04 -8.36 -3.11
CA VAL A 29 9.38 -8.95 -3.33
C VAL A 29 10.30 -8.78 -2.13
N SER A 30 10.39 -7.59 -1.54
CA SER A 30 11.29 -7.34 -0.40
C SER A 30 10.95 -8.19 0.83
N PRO A 31 9.72 -8.20 1.37
CA PRO A 31 9.39 -9.04 2.52
C PRO A 31 9.47 -10.54 2.21
N LEU A 32 9.22 -10.95 0.96
CA LEU A 32 9.45 -12.33 0.50
C LEU A 32 10.90 -12.75 0.59
N LEU A 33 11.82 -11.91 0.09
CA LEU A 33 13.26 -12.16 0.17
C LEU A 33 13.72 -12.25 1.63
N TYR A 34 13.20 -11.40 2.50
CA TYR A 34 13.46 -11.49 3.93
C TYR A 34 12.95 -12.82 4.50
N LEU A 35 11.72 -13.22 4.20
CA LEU A 35 11.18 -14.51 4.67
C LEU A 35 11.99 -15.70 4.17
N ILE A 36 12.43 -15.70 2.91
CA ILE A 36 13.23 -16.80 2.33
C ILE A 36 14.62 -16.84 2.95
N ALA A 37 15.31 -15.69 3.00
CA ALA A 37 16.68 -15.60 3.51
C ALA A 37 16.74 -15.97 4.99
N PHE A 38 15.87 -15.37 5.81
CA PHE A 38 15.85 -15.61 7.25
C PHE A 38 15.16 -16.93 7.63
N GLY A 39 14.20 -17.38 6.83
CA GLY A 39 13.51 -18.65 7.02
C GLY A 39 14.38 -19.86 6.76
N TYR A 40 15.14 -19.84 5.67
CA TYR A 40 16.10 -20.90 5.37
C TYR A 40 17.30 -20.87 6.32
N ALA A 41 17.76 -19.67 6.73
CA ALA A 41 18.94 -19.53 7.58
C ALA A 41 18.69 -19.84 9.07
N MET A 42 17.51 -19.54 9.63
CA MET A 42 17.28 -19.58 11.09
C MET A 42 15.97 -20.26 11.52
N GLY A 43 15.20 -20.83 10.58
CA GLY A 43 13.82 -21.28 10.83
C GLY A 43 13.62 -22.38 11.89
N ARG A 44 14.63 -23.22 12.16
CA ARG A 44 14.56 -24.31 13.18
C ARG A 44 15.67 -24.29 14.23
N GLU A 45 16.73 -23.53 14.02
CA GLU A 45 17.92 -23.58 14.90
C GLU A 45 17.81 -22.65 16.12
N ILE A 46 16.92 -21.65 16.09
CA ILE A 46 16.87 -20.61 17.12
C ILE A 46 15.45 -20.44 17.64
N THR A 47 15.28 -20.78 18.92
CA THR A 47 14.07 -20.48 19.69
C THR A 47 14.34 -19.26 20.56
N ILE A 48 13.47 -18.26 20.48
CA ILE A 48 13.54 -17.07 21.31
C ILE A 48 12.29 -17.12 22.18
N ASP A 49 12.48 -17.22 23.49
CA ASP A 49 11.39 -17.16 24.47
C ASP A 49 10.29 -18.24 24.26
N GLY A 50 10.69 -19.45 23.82
CA GLY A 50 9.76 -20.55 23.53
C GLY A 50 9.03 -20.46 22.18
N HIS A 51 9.20 -19.37 21.45
CA HIS A 51 8.63 -19.16 20.12
C HIS A 51 9.67 -19.37 19.01
N THR A 52 9.20 -19.81 17.84
CA THR A 52 10.07 -19.93 16.67
C THR A 52 10.48 -18.54 16.19
N TYR A 53 11.72 -18.37 15.73
CA TYR A 53 12.18 -17.10 15.15
C TYR A 53 11.25 -16.57 14.05
N MET A 54 10.59 -17.49 13.32
CA MET A 54 9.57 -17.18 12.32
C MET A 54 8.36 -16.42 12.90
N GLU A 55 7.85 -16.84 14.06
CA GLU A 55 6.68 -16.22 14.71
C GLU A 55 6.97 -14.79 15.17
N PHE A 56 8.22 -14.50 15.57
CA PHE A 56 8.66 -13.15 15.94
C PHE A 56 8.91 -12.25 14.72
N LEU A 57 9.47 -12.80 13.64
CA LEU A 57 9.88 -12.06 12.44
C LEU A 57 8.69 -11.63 11.58
N ILE A 58 7.64 -12.45 11.49
CA ILE A 58 6.44 -12.17 10.69
C ILE A 58 5.76 -10.84 11.05
N PRO A 59 5.38 -10.56 12.32
CA PRO A 59 4.72 -9.30 12.67
C PRO A 59 5.61 -8.08 12.41
N GLY A 60 6.94 -8.20 12.61
CA GLY A 60 7.89 -7.12 12.31
C GLY A 60 7.93 -6.76 10.83
N LEU A 61 8.00 -7.76 9.95
CA LEU A 61 7.97 -7.55 8.49
C LEU A 61 6.65 -6.95 8.01
N VAL A 62 5.53 -7.38 8.60
CA VAL A 62 4.21 -6.81 8.28
C VAL A 62 4.13 -5.34 8.70
N ALA A 63 4.62 -4.99 9.90
CA ALA A 63 4.66 -3.60 10.36
C ALA A 63 5.52 -2.71 9.45
N MET A 64 6.74 -3.16 9.10
CA MET A 64 7.65 -2.41 8.23
C MET A 64 7.10 -2.21 6.82
N SER A 65 6.49 -3.25 6.23
CA SER A 65 5.90 -3.16 4.89
C SER A 65 4.66 -2.27 4.85
N SER A 66 3.84 -2.27 5.91
CA SER A 66 2.70 -1.37 6.05
C SER A 66 3.16 0.10 6.17
N MET A 67 4.17 0.36 6.99
CA MET A 67 4.72 1.71 7.18
C MET A 67 5.32 2.27 5.88
N THR A 68 6.07 1.44 5.15
CA THR A 68 6.66 1.83 3.86
C THR A 68 5.58 2.15 2.82
N GLN A 69 4.49 1.39 2.78
CA GLN A 69 3.36 1.67 1.89
C GLN A 69 2.65 2.99 2.24
N ALA A 70 2.41 3.26 3.52
CA ALA A 70 1.81 4.52 3.96
C ALA A 70 2.68 5.73 3.55
N PHE A 71 4.00 5.61 3.71
CA PHE A 71 4.94 6.64 3.32
C PHE A 71 4.98 6.88 1.80
N ALA A 72 4.88 5.81 1.00
CA ALA A 72 4.81 5.91 -0.46
C ALA A 72 3.56 6.69 -0.92
N ILE A 73 2.40 6.40 -0.33
CA ILE A 73 1.13 7.10 -0.64
C ILE A 73 1.22 8.59 -0.23
N ALA A 74 1.76 8.88 0.96
CA ALA A 74 1.93 10.26 1.44
C ALA A 74 2.88 11.06 0.53
N THR A 75 3.92 10.41 0.01
CA THR A 75 4.86 11.03 -0.94
C THR A 75 4.19 11.31 -2.28
N GLU A 76 3.38 10.38 -2.81
CA GLU A 76 2.63 10.62 -4.06
C GLU A 76 1.70 11.84 -3.94
N ILE A 77 0.99 11.99 -2.82
CA ILE A 77 0.13 13.17 -2.56
C ILE A 77 0.95 14.46 -2.46
N ASN A 78 2.10 14.42 -1.79
CA ASN A 78 2.98 15.59 -1.70
C ASN A 78 3.55 16.00 -3.07
N VAL A 79 3.96 15.04 -3.89
CA VAL A 79 4.44 15.30 -5.26
C VAL A 79 3.32 15.84 -6.13
N ALA A 80 2.10 15.29 -6.02
CA ALA A 80 0.92 15.83 -6.67
C ALA A 80 0.73 17.31 -6.31
N ARG A 81 0.80 17.65 -5.02
CA ARG A 81 0.67 19.05 -4.55
C ARG A 81 1.76 19.99 -5.06
N PHE A 82 3.04 19.59 -5.01
CA PHE A 82 4.18 20.47 -5.31
C PHE A 82 4.53 20.55 -6.80
N TYR A 83 4.44 19.45 -7.54
CA TYR A 83 4.95 19.37 -8.92
C TYR A 83 3.87 19.62 -9.96
N TRP A 84 2.61 19.31 -9.68
CA TRP A 84 1.53 19.38 -10.66
C TRP A 84 0.72 20.68 -10.58
N HIS A 85 1.12 21.64 -9.73
CA HIS A 85 0.42 22.92 -9.56
C HIS A 85 -1.10 22.78 -9.41
N ILE A 86 -1.57 21.72 -8.75
CA ILE A 86 -3.00 21.38 -8.76
C ILE A 86 -3.84 22.50 -8.12
N PHE A 87 -3.22 23.33 -7.26
CA PHE A 87 -3.84 24.56 -6.73
C PHE A 87 -4.27 25.57 -7.80
N GLU A 88 -3.57 25.66 -8.93
CA GLU A 88 -3.92 26.53 -10.07
C GLU A 88 -5.07 25.93 -10.89
N GLU A 89 -5.09 24.60 -11.08
CA GLU A 89 -6.22 23.89 -11.71
C GLU A 89 -7.50 23.97 -10.85
N PHE A 90 -7.39 23.95 -9.51
CA PHE A 90 -8.53 24.15 -8.60
C PHE A 90 -9.10 25.56 -8.65
N GLN A 91 -8.28 26.58 -8.89
CA GLN A 91 -8.79 27.95 -9.06
C GLN A 91 -9.48 28.15 -10.41
N ALA A 92 -9.07 27.41 -11.44
CA ALA A 92 -9.69 27.47 -12.77
C ALA A 92 -11.00 26.67 -12.89
N ALA A 93 -11.18 25.61 -12.08
CA ALA A 93 -12.38 24.78 -12.09
C ALA A 93 -13.39 25.22 -11.01
N PRO A 94 -14.70 25.37 -11.33
CA PRO A 94 -15.73 25.72 -10.34
C PRO A 94 -16.11 24.51 -9.46
N ILE A 95 -15.15 24.01 -8.68
CA ILE A 95 -15.31 22.90 -7.73
C ILE A 95 -15.00 23.36 -6.31
N SER A 96 -15.84 22.95 -5.36
CA SER A 96 -15.63 23.28 -3.95
C SER A 96 -14.40 22.55 -3.41
N ASN A 97 -13.49 23.27 -2.73
CA ASN A 97 -12.29 22.73 -2.09
C ASN A 97 -12.60 21.51 -1.21
N PHE A 98 -13.74 21.52 -0.52
CA PHE A 98 -14.16 20.42 0.34
C PHE A 98 -14.49 19.14 -0.45
N SER A 99 -15.07 19.27 -1.65
CA SER A 99 -15.36 18.13 -2.53
C SER A 99 -14.11 17.50 -3.13
N TYR A 100 -13.05 18.28 -3.34
CA TYR A 100 -11.76 17.75 -3.78
C TYR A 100 -11.04 16.98 -2.67
N VAL A 101 -10.89 17.60 -1.50
CA VAL A 101 -10.20 16.98 -0.35
C VAL A 101 -10.87 15.68 0.05
N SER A 102 -12.22 15.67 0.14
CA SER A 102 -12.96 14.44 0.46
C SER A 102 -12.79 13.36 -0.61
N GLY A 103 -12.75 13.72 -1.90
CA GLY A 103 -12.52 12.80 -3.02
C GLY A 103 -11.13 12.18 -3.01
N GLU A 104 -10.10 12.99 -2.76
CA GLU A 104 -8.71 12.54 -2.69
C GLU A 104 -8.43 11.67 -1.45
N VAL A 105 -9.02 12.02 -0.30
CA VAL A 105 -8.93 11.22 0.93
C VAL A 105 -9.62 9.86 0.75
N LEU A 106 -10.85 9.84 0.22
CA LEU A 106 -11.56 8.57 -0.02
C LEU A 106 -10.89 7.71 -1.10
N ALA A 107 -10.29 8.34 -2.12
CA ALA A 107 -9.43 7.64 -3.05
C ALA A 107 -8.20 7.06 -2.34
N GLY A 108 -7.46 7.84 -1.56
CA GLY A 108 -6.30 7.36 -0.79
C GLY A 108 -6.62 6.17 0.12
N ILE A 109 -7.75 6.21 0.82
CA ILE A 109 -8.23 5.12 1.68
C ILE A 109 -8.49 3.85 0.86
N THR A 110 -9.20 3.97 -0.27
CA THR A 110 -9.51 2.82 -1.12
C THR A 110 -8.27 2.25 -1.81
N ARG A 111 -7.28 3.09 -2.14
CA ARG A 111 -5.96 2.64 -2.62
C ARG A 111 -5.22 1.83 -1.56
N ALA A 112 -5.14 2.36 -0.33
CA ALA A 112 -4.48 1.68 0.78
C ALA A 112 -5.16 0.34 1.09
N PHE A 113 -6.49 0.31 1.10
CA PHE A 113 -7.25 -0.92 1.34
C PHE A 113 -6.99 -1.99 0.28
N PHE A 114 -7.05 -1.65 -1.00
CA PHE A 114 -6.76 -2.60 -2.09
C PHE A 114 -5.31 -3.09 -2.08
N SER A 115 -4.37 -2.21 -1.77
CA SER A 115 -2.96 -2.57 -1.63
C SER A 115 -2.74 -3.59 -0.52
N ILE A 116 -3.28 -3.31 0.66
CA ILE A 116 -3.17 -4.17 1.83
C ILE A 116 -3.85 -5.52 1.55
N PHE A 117 -5.03 -5.51 0.93
CA PHE A 117 -5.73 -6.74 0.55
C PHE A 117 -4.91 -7.59 -0.44
N GLY A 118 -4.29 -6.95 -1.45
CA GLY A 118 -3.39 -7.62 -2.39
C GLY A 118 -2.18 -8.24 -1.70
N TYR A 119 -1.57 -7.50 -0.76
CA TYR A 119 -0.45 -7.98 0.06
C TYR A 119 -0.85 -9.20 0.90
N TYR A 120 -2.00 -9.17 1.58
CA TYR A 120 -2.48 -10.31 2.36
C TYR A 120 -2.76 -11.55 1.50
N SER A 121 -3.34 -11.37 0.31
CA SER A 121 -3.63 -12.46 -0.62
C SER A 121 -2.35 -13.11 -1.17
N PHE A 122 -1.36 -12.28 -1.56
CA PHE A 122 -0.07 -12.77 -2.04
C PHE A 122 0.73 -13.45 -0.92
N ARG A 123 0.69 -12.90 0.30
CA ARG A 123 1.28 -13.51 1.50
C ARG A 123 0.67 -14.88 1.79
N CYS A 124 -0.65 -15.04 1.67
CA CYS A 124 -1.35 -16.30 1.91
C CYS A 124 -0.91 -17.39 0.92
N ILE A 125 -0.72 -17.02 -0.36
CA ILE A 125 -0.22 -17.91 -1.41
C ILE A 125 1.21 -18.36 -1.09
N VAL A 126 2.11 -17.43 -0.79
CA VAL A 126 3.52 -17.73 -0.47
C VAL A 126 3.65 -18.60 0.77
N TRP A 127 2.87 -18.32 1.81
CA TRP A 127 2.92 -19.07 3.06
C TRP A 127 2.46 -20.52 2.88
N ARG A 128 1.49 -20.78 1.99
CA ARG A 128 1.11 -22.14 1.59
C ARG A 128 2.28 -22.93 0.98
N TYR A 129 3.18 -22.27 0.25
CA TYR A 129 4.33 -22.91 -0.40
C TYR A 129 5.51 -23.20 0.55
N PHE A 130 5.58 -22.57 1.72
CA PHE A 130 6.73 -22.68 2.62
C PHE A 130 6.42 -23.46 3.92
N VAL A 131 5.14 -23.68 4.24
CA VAL A 131 4.67 -24.42 5.44
C VAL A 131 4.19 -25.85 5.10
N ILE A 132 4.51 -26.34 3.91
CA ILE A 132 4.48 -27.76 3.51
C ILE A 132 5.92 -28.19 3.26
#